data_AF-A0A1S2M690-F1
#
_entry.id   AF-A0A1S2M690-F1
#
_cell.length_a   1.000
_cell.length_b   1.000
_cell.length_c   1.000
_cell.angle_alpha   90.00
_cell.angle_beta   90.00
_cell.angle_gamma   90.00
#
_symmetry.space_group_name_H-M   'P 1'
#
loop_
_entity.id
_entity.type
_entity.pdbx_description
1 polymer ?
#
loop_
_entity_poly.entity_id
_entity_poly.type
_entity_poly.pdbx_seq_one_letter_code
_entity_poly.pdbx_strand_id
1 'polypeptide(L)'
;MRQFIFMTIVSIIILSGCNTDKEIKPIKEESIDFDIDTAIEMIKVKEELIIQLSMMKTVSSNEYDELEKVFTEEFGEHARMFLEMFIILGSEKETESGSYLVQETLYPTVFHKGIMITDAVIYKSYYENEFFNETYLTITQEYTGDDIELEGWKREYVFTENEDREWEIHTFSREMNFVGGEFSMQYLDFEE
;
A
#
# COMPACT_ATOMS: atom_id res chain seq x y z
N MET A 1 46.73 -28.87 -23.85
CA MET A 1 46.62 -27.44 -24.25
C MET A 1 45.44 -27.17 -25.18
N ARG A 2 45.25 -27.93 -26.27
CA ARG A 2 44.19 -27.71 -27.28
C ARG A 2 42.75 -28.01 -26.81
N GLN A 3 42.57 -28.91 -25.84
CA GLN A 3 41.26 -29.21 -25.22
C GLN A 3 40.81 -28.19 -24.16
N PHE A 4 41.75 -27.55 -23.47
CA PHE A 4 41.41 -26.53 -22.46
C PHE A 4 40.93 -25.21 -23.10
N ILE A 5 41.46 -24.87 -24.28
CA ILE A 5 41.04 -23.67 -25.03
C ILE A 5 39.59 -23.78 -25.54
N PHE A 6 39.17 -24.98 -25.92
CA PHE A 6 37.79 -25.22 -26.39
C PHE A 6 36.75 -25.08 -25.27
N MET A 7 37.13 -25.44 -24.03
CA MET A 7 36.24 -25.34 -22.87
C MET A 7 36.01 -23.88 -22.45
N THR A 8 37.03 -23.02 -22.57
CA THR A 8 36.91 -21.59 -22.23
C THR A 8 36.04 -20.81 -23.23
N ILE A 9 36.05 -21.18 -24.51
CA ILE A 9 35.27 -20.50 -25.55
C ILE A 9 33.76 -20.78 -25.41
N VAL A 10 33.38 -21.99 -24.98
CA VAL A 10 31.96 -22.34 -24.76
C VAL A 10 31.38 -21.62 -23.53
N SER A 11 32.19 -21.40 -22.48
CA SER A 11 31.75 -20.68 -21.27
C SER A 11 31.44 -19.19 -21.53
N ILE A 12 32.14 -18.54 -22.47
CA ILE A 12 31.94 -17.12 -22.79
C ILE A 12 30.63 -16.91 -23.57
N ILE A 13 30.23 -17.86 -24.41
CA ILE A 13 29.01 -17.76 -25.23
C ILE A 13 27.75 -17.90 -24.35
N ILE A 14 27.79 -18.71 -23.29
CA ILE A 14 26.66 -18.90 -22.36
C ILE A 14 26.50 -17.68 -21.41
N LEU A 15 27.58 -16.96 -21.12
CA LEU A 15 27.55 -15.75 -20.26
C LEU A 15 27.24 -14.45 -21.03
N SER A 16 27.15 -14.50 -22.37
CA SER A 16 26.79 -13.34 -23.21
C SER A 16 25.29 -13.26 -23.53
N GLY A 17 24.48 -14.17 -22.98
CA GLY A 17 23.05 -14.30 -23.27
C GLY A 17 22.11 -13.36 -22.51
N CYS A 18 22.62 -12.51 -21.62
CA CYS A 18 21.82 -11.53 -20.87
C CYS A 18 22.12 -10.12 -21.38
N ASN A 19 21.66 -9.75 -22.58
CA ASN A 19 21.66 -8.34 -22.96
C ASN A 19 20.63 -8.01 -24.05
N THR A 20 19.37 -8.33 -23.79
CA THR A 20 18.24 -7.70 -24.50
C THR A 20 17.16 -7.30 -23.50
N ASP A 21 17.51 -6.47 -22.52
CA ASP A 21 16.54 -5.59 -21.88
C ASP A 21 16.19 -4.49 -22.88
N LYS A 22 15.43 -4.85 -23.91
CA LYS A 22 14.59 -3.85 -24.58
C LYS A 22 13.38 -3.66 -23.68
N GLU A 23 13.59 -2.94 -22.58
CA GLU A 23 12.51 -2.43 -21.76
C GLU A 23 11.57 -1.67 -22.70
N ILE A 24 10.30 -2.08 -22.73
CA ILE A 24 9.29 -1.42 -23.55
C ILE A 24 9.10 -0.04 -22.91
N LYS A 25 9.39 1.02 -23.67
CA LYS A 25 9.27 2.40 -23.18
C LYS A 25 7.99 3.05 -23.69
N PRO A 26 7.34 3.90 -22.89
CA PRO A 26 6.20 4.66 -23.35
C PRO A 26 6.62 5.60 -24.48
N ILE A 27 5.75 5.75 -25.48
CA ILE A 27 5.87 6.73 -26.56
C ILE A 27 5.40 8.12 -26.12
N LYS A 28 4.60 8.19 -25.04
CA LYS A 28 4.10 9.42 -24.45
C LYS A 28 3.73 9.17 -23.00
N GLU A 29 4.02 10.14 -22.15
CA GLU A 29 3.61 10.16 -20.74
C GLU A 29 2.84 11.46 -20.49
N GLU A 30 1.79 11.38 -19.68
CA GLU A 30 1.03 12.53 -19.20
C GLU A 30 0.86 12.45 -17.69
N SER A 31 0.87 13.62 -17.06
CA SER A 31 0.59 13.82 -15.65
C SER A 31 -0.52 14.86 -15.55
N ILE A 32 -1.58 14.54 -14.82
CA ILE A 32 -2.76 15.39 -14.68
C ILE A 32 -3.05 15.52 -13.19
N ASP A 33 -3.11 16.76 -12.70
CA ASP A 33 -3.50 17.04 -11.33
C ASP A 33 -4.90 16.50 -11.06
N PHE A 34 -5.02 15.72 -9.99
CA PHE A 34 -6.30 15.22 -9.50
C PHE A 34 -6.84 16.17 -8.44
N ASP A 35 -8.17 16.21 -8.32
CA ASP A 35 -8.82 17.06 -7.32
C ASP A 35 -8.46 16.58 -5.90
N ILE A 36 -7.77 17.45 -5.16
CA ILE A 36 -7.20 17.08 -3.86
C ILE A 36 -8.29 16.81 -2.81
N ASP A 37 -9.40 17.54 -2.87
CA ASP A 37 -10.54 17.35 -1.96
C ASP A 37 -11.18 15.97 -2.20
N THR A 38 -11.34 15.57 -3.47
CA THR A 38 -11.79 14.23 -3.84
C THR A 38 -10.80 13.16 -3.35
N ALA A 39 -9.49 13.38 -3.52
CA ALA A 39 -8.48 12.45 -3.03
C ALA A 39 -8.55 12.26 -1.51
N ILE A 40 -8.73 13.36 -0.76
CA ILE A 40 -8.89 13.32 0.70
C ILE A 40 -10.10 12.47 1.08
N GLU A 41 -11.26 12.68 0.45
CA GLU A 41 -12.46 11.91 0.77
C GLU A 41 -12.31 10.41 0.42
N MET A 42 -11.67 10.10 -0.71
CA MET A 42 -11.35 8.71 -1.08
C MET A 42 -10.49 8.01 -0.02
N ILE A 43 -9.48 8.70 0.53
CA ILE A 43 -8.60 8.12 1.56
C ILE A 43 -9.31 8.06 2.92
N LYS A 44 -10.09 9.08 3.30
CA LYS A 44 -10.84 9.09 4.57
C LYS A 44 -11.76 7.88 4.71
N VAL A 45 -12.53 7.53 3.67
CA VAL A 45 -13.44 6.37 3.70
C VAL A 45 -12.69 5.09 4.09
N LYS A 46 -11.51 4.91 3.53
CA LYS A 46 -10.68 3.72 3.74
C LYS A 46 -10.02 3.74 5.12
N GLU A 47 -9.42 4.87 5.49
CA GLU A 47 -8.73 5.00 6.76
C GLU A 47 -9.68 5.05 7.95
N GLU A 48 -10.95 5.43 7.77
CA GLU A 48 -11.96 5.37 8.81
C GLU A 48 -12.15 3.91 9.27
N LEU A 49 -12.16 2.95 8.35
CA LEU A 49 -12.22 1.53 8.68
C LEU A 49 -11.01 1.07 9.51
N ILE A 50 -9.81 1.57 9.18
CA ILE A 50 -8.58 1.26 9.90
C ILE A 50 -8.64 1.84 11.32
N ILE A 51 -9.12 3.08 11.47
CA ILE A 51 -9.32 3.69 12.78
C ILE A 51 -10.37 2.92 13.59
N GLN A 52 -11.52 2.59 13.00
CA GLN A 52 -12.57 1.81 13.68
C GLN A 52 -12.04 0.47 14.16
N LEU A 53 -11.31 -0.27 13.31
CA LEU A 53 -10.67 -1.53 13.67
C LEU A 53 -9.69 -1.33 14.83
N SER A 54 -8.80 -0.34 14.73
CA SER A 54 -7.77 -0.08 15.74
C SER A 54 -8.30 0.21 17.14
N MET A 55 -9.50 0.80 17.23
CA MET A 55 -10.15 1.14 18.50
C MET A 55 -10.85 -0.07 19.15
N MET A 56 -10.98 -1.19 18.43
CA MET A 56 -11.55 -2.41 18.99
C MET A 56 -10.59 -3.07 19.97
N LYS A 57 -11.15 -3.69 21.01
CA LYS A 57 -10.35 -4.46 22.00
C LYS A 57 -10.22 -5.92 21.61
N THR A 58 -11.29 -6.48 21.07
CA THR A 58 -11.45 -7.89 20.69
C THR A 58 -12.34 -7.96 19.47
N VAL A 59 -12.13 -8.97 18.64
CA VAL A 59 -12.96 -9.28 17.48
C VAL A 59 -13.39 -10.74 17.57
N SER A 60 -14.70 -10.98 17.61
CA SER A 60 -15.28 -12.33 17.51
C SER A 60 -15.23 -12.85 16.08
N SER A 61 -15.45 -14.16 15.87
CA SER A 61 -15.44 -14.74 14.52
C SER A 61 -16.47 -14.09 13.58
N ASN A 62 -17.68 -13.79 14.08
CA ASN A 62 -18.71 -13.17 13.23
C ASN A 62 -18.35 -11.72 12.86
N GLU A 63 -17.78 -10.96 13.80
CA GLU A 63 -17.29 -9.60 13.52
C GLU A 63 -16.12 -9.62 12.55
N TYR A 64 -15.24 -10.64 12.63
CA TYR A 64 -14.16 -10.81 11.67
C TYR A 64 -14.70 -11.04 10.25
N ASP A 65 -15.69 -11.91 10.08
CA ASP A 65 -16.30 -12.18 8.76
C ASP A 65 -16.94 -10.90 8.18
N GLU A 66 -17.57 -10.07 9.02
CA GLU A 66 -18.13 -8.78 8.62
C GLU A 66 -17.03 -7.78 8.24
N LEU A 67 -15.96 -7.69 9.04
CA LEU A 67 -14.79 -6.86 8.73
C LEU A 67 -14.11 -7.30 7.43
N GLU A 68 -13.92 -8.60 7.21
CA GLU A 68 -13.34 -9.13 5.99
C GLU A 68 -14.14 -8.72 4.76
N LYS A 69 -15.47 -8.76 4.85
CA LYS A 69 -16.33 -8.31 3.77
C LYS A 69 -16.14 -6.81 3.48
N VAL A 70 -16.25 -5.95 4.50
CA VAL A 70 -16.16 -4.50 4.33
C VAL A 70 -14.76 -4.07 3.87
N PHE A 71 -13.71 -4.67 4.43
CA PHE A 71 -12.34 -4.41 3.98
C PHE A 71 -12.10 -4.93 2.56
N THR A 72 -12.70 -6.04 2.15
CA THR A 72 -12.59 -6.54 0.76
C THR A 72 -13.27 -5.59 -0.23
N GLU A 73 -14.41 -5.02 0.14
CA GLU A 73 -15.09 -4.00 -0.68
C GLU A 73 -14.21 -2.75 -0.87
N GLU A 74 -13.52 -2.28 0.18
CA GLU A 74 -12.72 -1.06 0.11
C GLU A 74 -11.26 -1.24 -0.33
N PHE A 75 -10.65 -2.38 -0.03
CA PHE A 75 -9.21 -2.63 -0.25
C PHE A 75 -8.94 -3.78 -1.24
N GLY A 76 -9.98 -4.46 -1.73
CA GLY A 76 -9.84 -5.57 -2.67
C GLY A 76 -8.94 -6.68 -2.12
N GLU A 77 -7.97 -7.12 -2.92
CA GLU A 77 -7.02 -8.17 -2.54
C GLU A 77 -6.13 -7.80 -1.33
N HIS A 78 -6.03 -6.52 -1.00
CA HIS A 78 -5.21 -6.03 0.11
C HIS A 78 -5.93 -6.05 1.46
N ALA A 79 -7.24 -6.37 1.50
CA ALA A 79 -8.04 -6.40 2.72
C ALA A 79 -7.40 -7.21 3.86
N ARG A 80 -6.95 -8.43 3.52
CA ARG A 80 -6.34 -9.35 4.47
C ARG A 80 -5.07 -8.78 5.11
N MET A 81 -4.27 -8.04 4.34
CA MET A 81 -3.06 -7.40 4.84
C MET A 81 -3.40 -6.46 6.01
N PHE A 82 -4.42 -5.62 5.87
CA PHE A 82 -4.85 -4.72 6.94
C PHE A 82 -5.39 -5.45 8.15
N LEU A 83 -6.21 -6.49 7.96
CA LEU A 83 -6.74 -7.28 9.07
C LEU A 83 -5.61 -7.95 9.86
N GLU A 84 -4.62 -8.52 9.17
CA GLU A 84 -3.48 -9.18 9.79
C GLU A 84 -2.50 -8.21 10.48
N MET A 85 -2.48 -6.91 10.12
CA MET A 85 -1.72 -5.89 10.87
C MET A 85 -2.26 -5.71 12.29
N PHE A 86 -3.57 -5.88 12.47
CA PHE A 86 -4.24 -5.58 13.74
C PHE A 86 -4.79 -6.81 14.45
N ILE A 87 -5.00 -7.95 13.79
CA ILE A 87 -5.64 -9.14 14.37
C ILE A 87 -4.68 -10.33 14.29
N ILE A 88 -4.34 -10.92 15.45
CA ILE A 88 -3.52 -12.14 15.49
C ILE A 88 -4.42 -13.38 15.45
N LEU A 89 -4.62 -13.94 14.26
CA LEU A 89 -5.36 -15.20 14.08
C LEU A 89 -4.56 -16.40 14.63
N GLY A 90 -5.21 -17.32 15.35
CA GLY A 90 -4.59 -18.59 15.78
C GLY A 90 -3.58 -18.49 16.91
N SER A 91 -3.54 -17.37 17.65
CA SER A 91 -2.60 -17.20 18.77
C SER A 91 -3.11 -17.88 20.05
N GLU A 92 -2.20 -18.17 20.99
CA GLU A 92 -2.56 -18.65 22.35
C GLU A 92 -3.48 -17.68 23.11
N LYS A 93 -3.64 -16.44 22.60
CA LYS A 93 -4.55 -15.42 23.14
C LYS A 93 -5.96 -15.52 22.54
N GLU A 94 -6.20 -16.35 21.53
CA GLU A 94 -7.54 -16.58 21.00
C GLU A 94 -8.40 -17.28 22.07
N THR A 95 -9.46 -16.61 22.49
CA THR A 95 -10.39 -17.10 23.52
C THR A 95 -11.74 -17.40 22.87
N GLU A 96 -12.64 -18.12 23.56
CA GLU A 96 -14.03 -18.26 23.12
C GLU A 96 -14.73 -16.89 22.88
N SER A 97 -14.22 -15.82 23.50
CA SER A 97 -14.68 -14.44 23.32
C SER A 97 -14.09 -13.69 22.11
N GLY A 98 -13.18 -14.30 21.35
CA GLY A 98 -12.56 -13.71 20.15
C GLY A 98 -11.05 -13.53 20.22
N SER A 99 -10.52 -12.91 19.16
CA SER A 99 -9.11 -12.59 18.96
C SER A 99 -8.79 -11.19 19.48
N TYR A 100 -7.62 -11.03 20.11
CA TYR A 100 -7.13 -9.73 20.57
C TYR A 100 -6.43 -8.97 19.46
N LEU A 101 -6.53 -7.64 19.51
CA LEU A 101 -5.82 -6.79 18.57
C LEU A 101 -4.36 -6.54 18.97
N VAL A 102 -3.50 -6.40 17.96
CA VAL A 102 -2.13 -5.87 18.08
C VAL A 102 -2.21 -4.38 18.37
N GLN A 103 -1.79 -3.99 19.57
CA GLN A 103 -1.80 -2.60 20.03
C GLN A 103 -0.45 -1.89 19.81
N GLU A 104 0.59 -2.64 19.42
CA GLU A 104 1.97 -2.18 19.23
C GLU A 104 2.27 -1.83 17.76
N THR A 105 1.26 -1.28 17.08
CA THR A 105 1.33 -0.85 15.68
C THR A 105 0.78 0.57 15.60
N LEU A 106 1.52 1.49 14.97
CA LEU A 106 1.00 2.78 14.53
C LEU A 106 0.77 2.71 13.03
N TYR A 107 -0.46 2.93 12.60
CA TYR A 107 -0.80 3.19 11.21
C TYR A 107 -1.21 4.66 11.11
N PRO A 108 -0.33 5.57 10.63
CA PRO A 108 -0.69 6.98 10.47
C PRO A 108 -1.83 7.12 9.46
N THR A 109 -2.77 8.02 9.73
CA THR A 109 -3.97 8.27 8.89
C THR A 109 -4.26 9.77 8.87
N VAL A 110 -5.04 10.26 7.92
CA VAL A 110 -5.50 11.65 7.81
C VAL A 110 -6.32 12.12 9.02
N PHE A 111 -6.69 11.20 9.93
CA PHE A 111 -7.32 11.54 11.19
C PHE A 111 -6.32 11.88 12.29
N HIS A 112 -5.03 11.57 12.10
CA HIS A 112 -3.97 11.91 13.05
C HIS A 112 -3.38 13.28 12.74
N LYS A 113 -2.99 14.00 13.80
CA LYS A 113 -2.36 15.32 13.67
C LYS A 113 -1.10 15.27 12.84
N GLY A 114 -1.01 16.21 11.89
CA GLY A 114 0.14 16.36 11.02
C GLY A 114 0.22 15.34 9.88
N ILE A 115 -0.74 14.43 9.74
CA ILE A 115 -0.83 13.53 8.59
C ILE A 115 -1.78 14.12 7.56
N MET A 116 -1.29 14.37 6.35
CA MET A 116 -2.06 15.04 5.31
C MET A 116 -1.84 14.43 3.94
N ILE A 117 -2.85 14.54 3.07
CA ILE A 117 -2.68 14.32 1.64
C ILE A 117 -1.97 15.54 1.05
N THR A 118 -0.80 15.34 0.43
CA THR A 118 0.04 16.42 -0.10
C THR A 118 0.01 16.51 -1.62
N ASP A 119 -0.33 15.41 -2.29
CA ASP A 119 -0.32 15.34 -3.75
C ASP A 119 -1.33 14.29 -4.24
N ALA A 120 -1.92 14.55 -5.40
CA ALA A 120 -2.83 13.62 -6.06
C ALA A 120 -2.71 13.80 -7.58
N VAL A 121 -2.26 12.75 -8.28
CA VAL A 121 -1.87 12.84 -9.69
C VAL A 121 -2.32 11.61 -10.46
N ILE A 122 -2.95 11.83 -11.61
CA ILE A 122 -3.18 10.78 -12.61
C ILE A 122 -1.99 10.72 -13.56
N TYR A 123 -1.35 9.56 -13.62
CA TYR A 123 -0.30 9.23 -14.59
C TYR A 123 -0.88 8.41 -15.71
N LYS A 124 -0.53 8.75 -16.96
CA LYS A 124 -0.89 7.99 -18.15
C LYS A 124 0.34 7.69 -18.97
N SER A 125 0.55 6.42 -19.25
CA SER A 125 1.63 5.94 -20.10
C SER A 125 1.05 5.31 -21.36
N TYR A 126 1.44 5.84 -22.50
CA TYR A 126 1.01 5.36 -23.81
C TYR A 126 2.15 4.62 -24.48
N TYR A 127 1.87 3.44 -25.02
CA TYR A 127 2.85 2.58 -25.68
C TYR A 127 2.48 2.35 -27.15
N GLU A 128 3.42 1.84 -27.95
CA GLU A 128 3.15 1.51 -29.36
C GLU A 128 2.02 0.48 -29.53
N ASN A 129 1.93 -0.47 -28.59
CA ASN A 129 0.80 -1.38 -28.49
C ASN A 129 -0.11 -0.89 -27.37
N GLU A 130 -1.33 -0.48 -27.72
CA GLU A 130 -2.33 0.07 -26.81
C GLU A 130 -2.72 -0.90 -25.67
N PHE A 131 -2.48 -2.20 -25.84
CA PHE A 131 -2.66 -3.19 -24.77
C PHE A 131 -1.80 -2.90 -23.54
N PHE A 132 -0.65 -2.23 -23.71
CA PHE A 132 0.22 -1.83 -22.60
C PHE A 132 -0.07 -0.43 -22.10
N ASN A 133 -1.07 0.28 -22.63
CA ASN A 133 -1.42 1.58 -22.10
C ASN A 133 -1.86 1.45 -20.64
N GLU A 134 -1.35 2.35 -19.83
CA GLU A 134 -1.52 2.31 -18.39
C GLU A 134 -2.06 3.65 -17.90
N THR A 135 -2.94 3.59 -16.90
CA THR A 135 -3.46 4.77 -16.22
C THR A 135 -3.57 4.44 -14.74
N TYR A 136 -2.90 5.24 -13.92
CA TYR A 136 -2.90 5.10 -12.47
C TYR A 136 -3.15 6.44 -11.81
N LEU A 137 -3.93 6.45 -10.73
CA LEU A 137 -4.02 7.58 -9.82
C LEU A 137 -3.10 7.30 -8.63
N THR A 138 -2.21 8.23 -8.31
CA THR A 138 -1.40 8.19 -7.09
C THR A 138 -1.88 9.27 -6.14
N ILE A 139 -2.18 8.90 -4.91
CA ILE A 139 -2.50 9.83 -3.81
C ILE A 139 -1.38 9.72 -2.77
N THR A 140 -0.66 10.82 -2.54
CA THR A 140 0.48 10.88 -1.62
C THR A 140 0.04 11.45 -0.29
N GLN A 141 0.39 10.75 0.78
CA GLN A 141 0.16 11.15 2.16
C GLN A 141 1.50 11.27 2.88
N GLU A 142 1.64 12.31 3.70
CA GLU A 142 2.90 12.61 4.37
C GLU A 142 2.67 13.09 5.81
N TYR A 143 3.71 12.93 6.63
CA TYR A 143 3.79 13.56 7.94
C TYR A 143 4.44 14.94 7.81
N THR A 144 3.78 15.94 8.37
CA THR A 144 4.15 17.36 8.29
C THR A 144 4.32 18.01 9.66
N GLY A 145 4.26 17.21 10.73
CA GLY A 145 4.48 17.66 12.10
C GLY A 145 5.97 17.73 12.49
N ASP A 146 6.23 17.80 13.78
CA ASP A 146 7.55 18.00 14.37
C ASP A 146 8.11 16.78 15.12
N ASP A 147 7.42 15.64 15.08
CA ASP A 147 7.92 14.38 15.62
C ASP A 147 9.06 13.82 14.77
N ILE A 148 10.21 13.62 15.41
CA ILE A 148 11.44 13.15 14.76
C ILE A 148 11.34 11.69 14.31
N GLU A 149 10.55 10.86 14.99
CA GLU A 149 10.41 9.44 14.65
C GLU A 149 9.58 9.25 13.37
N LEU A 150 8.81 10.27 12.98
CA LEU A 150 7.98 10.30 11.77
C LEU A 150 8.56 11.21 10.68
N GLU A 151 9.76 11.76 10.88
CA GLU A 151 10.37 12.69 9.92
C GLU A 151 10.55 12.02 8.55
N GLY A 152 9.97 12.62 7.52
CA GLY A 152 10.04 12.11 6.16
C GLY A 152 9.14 10.90 5.89
N TRP A 153 8.27 10.52 6.83
CA TRP A 153 7.26 9.48 6.59
C TRP A 153 6.35 9.89 5.44
N LYS A 154 6.17 8.95 4.50
CA LYS A 154 5.29 9.09 3.34
C LYS A 154 4.68 7.74 2.98
N ARG A 155 3.45 7.77 2.50
CA ARG A 155 2.74 6.65 1.88
C ARG A 155 2.10 7.09 0.58
N GLU A 156 2.13 6.22 -0.41
CA GLU A 156 1.41 6.42 -1.67
C GLU A 156 0.36 5.34 -1.84
N TYR A 157 -0.88 5.76 -2.06
CA TYR A 157 -1.95 4.89 -2.52
C TYR A 157 -1.96 4.92 -4.05
N VAL A 158 -1.85 3.77 -4.68
CA VAL A 158 -1.86 3.65 -6.14
C VAL A 158 -3.15 2.96 -6.55
N PHE A 159 -3.92 3.63 -7.41
CA PHE A 159 -5.22 3.16 -7.89
C PHE A 159 -5.18 2.90 -9.40
N THR A 160 -6.02 1.97 -9.84
CA THR A 160 -6.36 1.70 -11.24
C THR A 160 -7.84 1.90 -11.47
N GLU A 161 -8.24 2.29 -12.69
CA GLU A 161 -9.66 2.29 -13.08
C GLU A 161 -10.14 0.85 -13.34
N ASN A 162 -11.27 0.47 -12.75
CA ASN A 162 -11.95 -0.78 -13.05
C ASN A 162 -12.84 -0.68 -14.31
N GLU A 163 -13.58 -1.74 -14.65
CA GLU A 163 -14.47 -1.77 -15.82
C GLU A 163 -15.59 -0.71 -15.77
N ASP A 164 -16.01 -0.32 -14.56
CA ASP A 164 -17.03 0.69 -14.30
C ASP A 164 -16.47 2.12 -14.24
N ARG A 165 -15.15 2.29 -14.47
CA ARG A 165 -14.39 3.55 -14.37
C ARG A 165 -14.33 4.13 -12.96
N GLU A 166 -14.37 3.27 -11.97
CA GLU A 166 -14.13 3.62 -10.57
C GLU A 166 -12.68 3.31 -10.19
N TRP A 167 -12.13 4.09 -9.26
CA TRP A 167 -10.75 3.92 -8.79
C TRP A 167 -10.68 2.84 -7.71
N GLU A 168 -10.00 1.74 -8.00
CA GLU A 168 -9.73 0.65 -7.07
C GLU A 168 -8.26 0.65 -6.66
N ILE A 169 -7.96 0.30 -5.40
CA ILE A 169 -6.58 0.20 -4.95
C ILE A 169 -5.89 -0.92 -5.72
N HIS A 170 -4.82 -0.55 -6.40
CA HIS A 170 -3.91 -1.48 -7.04
C HIS A 170 -2.78 -1.90 -6.10
N THR A 171 -2.15 -0.93 -5.44
CA THR A 171 -1.03 -1.21 -4.53
C THR A 171 -0.76 -0.02 -3.60
N PHE A 172 0.20 -0.21 -2.70
CA PHE A 172 0.75 0.82 -1.84
C PHE A 172 2.25 0.92 -2.08
N SER A 173 2.79 2.12 -1.93
CA SER A 173 4.21 2.39 -2.05
C SER A 173 4.70 3.10 -0.78
N ARG A 174 6.00 2.92 -0.48
CA ARG A 174 6.70 3.44 0.72
C ARG A 174 6.24 2.80 2.03
N GLU A 175 6.16 3.56 3.11
CA GLU A 175 6.04 3.06 4.48
C GLU A 175 4.59 3.03 4.94
N MET A 176 4.07 1.82 5.20
CA MET A 176 2.67 1.61 5.56
C MET A 176 2.38 1.95 7.02
N ASN A 177 3.24 1.48 7.93
CA ASN A 177 3.01 1.52 9.38
C ASN A 177 4.33 1.37 10.14
N PHE A 178 4.31 1.74 11.41
CA PHE A 178 5.39 1.53 12.36
C PHE A 178 5.00 0.42 13.34
N VAL A 179 5.96 -0.43 13.71
CA VAL A 179 5.77 -1.55 14.65
C VAL A 179 6.84 -1.49 15.73
N GLY A 180 6.47 -1.70 16.99
CA GLY A 180 7.42 -1.74 18.09
C GLY A 180 6.95 -0.95 19.30
N GLY A 181 7.63 -1.15 20.44
CA GLY A 181 7.06 -0.89 21.78
C GLY A 181 6.67 0.56 22.11
N GLU A 182 7.16 1.56 21.38
CA GLU A 182 6.69 2.95 21.54
C GLU A 182 5.57 3.31 20.57
N PHE A 183 5.47 2.62 19.43
CA PHE A 183 4.43 2.83 18.44
C PHE A 183 3.15 2.11 18.85
N SER A 184 2.08 2.89 18.91
CA SER A 184 0.72 2.39 19.07
C SER A 184 -0.22 3.29 18.28
N MET A 185 -1.46 2.87 18.12
CA MET A 185 -2.50 3.69 17.48
C MET A 185 -2.83 4.98 18.26
N GLN A 186 -2.29 5.14 19.46
CA GLN A 186 -2.42 6.35 20.28
C GLN A 186 -1.12 7.16 20.31
N TYR A 187 -0.11 6.79 19.51
CA TYR A 187 1.16 7.49 19.45
C TYR A 187 0.99 8.93 18.94
N LEU A 188 0.18 9.11 17.89
CA LEU A 188 -0.24 10.42 17.41
C LEU A 188 -1.62 10.78 17.97
N ASP A 189 -1.79 12.05 18.33
CA ASP A 189 -3.10 12.62 18.61
C ASP A 189 -4.00 12.59 17.37
N PHE A 190 -5.31 12.46 17.56
CA PHE A 190 -6.29 12.71 16.49
C PHE A 190 -6.50 14.22 16.27
N GLU A 191 -6.83 14.60 15.04
CA GLU A 191 -7.37 15.93 14.69
C GLU A 191 -8.69 16.17 15.45
N GLU A 192 -8.95 17.41 15.88
CA GLU A 192 -10.15 17.79 16.64
C GLU A 192 -11.43 17.90 15.78
#